data_AF-A0A2J4Y2C1-F1
#
_entry.id   AF-A0A2J4Y2C1-F1
#
_cell.length_a   1.000
_cell.length_b   1.000
_cell.length_c   1.000
_cell.angle_alpha   90.00
_cell.angle_beta   90.00
_cell.angle_gamma   90.00
#
_symmetry.space_group_name_H-M   'P 1'
#
loop_
_entity.id
_entity.type
_entity.pdbx_description
1 polymer ?
#
loop_
_entity_poly.entity_id
_entity_poly.type
_entity_poly.pdbx_seq_one_letter_code
_entity_poly.pdbx_strand_id
1 'polypeptide(L)'
;MRQRGFTLLEMMLILLLMGVSAGMVMLAFPASRDDSAAQALARFEAQLRFVQQRGLQTGQFFGASVHPDRWQFLVLQPRESNDPPPAGDDWNGYRWLPLRAGRV
;
A
#
# COMPACT_ATOMS: atom_id res chain seq x y z
N MET A 1 42.64 37.71 -29.49
CA MET A 1 41.79 36.77 -28.73
C MET A 1 41.02 35.91 -29.72
N ARG A 2 41.16 34.58 -29.68
CA ARG A 2 40.57 33.67 -30.67
C ARG A 2 39.31 33.06 -30.06
N GLN A 3 38.16 33.65 -30.35
CA GLN A 3 36.86 33.09 -29.98
C GLN A 3 36.69 31.78 -30.76
N ARG A 4 36.87 30.64 -30.08
CA ARG A 4 36.50 29.33 -30.61
C ARG A 4 34.98 29.26 -30.56
N GLY A 5 34.34 29.42 -31.72
CA GLY A 5 32.92 29.18 -31.87
C GLY A 5 32.60 27.70 -31.63
N PHE A 6 31.43 27.45 -31.05
CA PHE A 6 30.90 26.11 -30.82
C PHE A 6 30.80 25.35 -32.15
N THR A 7 31.32 24.13 -32.22
CA THR A 7 31.28 23.35 -33.46
C THR A 7 29.92 22.64 -33.61
N LEU A 8 29.48 22.41 -34.85
CA LEU A 8 28.27 21.62 -35.13
C LEU A 8 28.34 20.23 -34.47
N LEU A 9 29.53 19.62 -34.46
CA LEU A 9 29.76 18.31 -33.84
C LEU A 9 29.53 18.35 -32.33
N GLU A 10 29.96 19.41 -31.66
CA GLU A 10 29.76 19.60 -30.22
C GLU A 10 28.28 19.72 -29.88
N MET A 11 27.51 20.43 -30.72
CA MET A 11 26.06 20.55 -30.55
C MET A 11 25.33 19.21 -30.79
N MET A 12 25.76 18.44 -31.79
CA MET A 12 25.23 17.09 -32.02
C MET A 12 25.52 16.15 -30.85
N LEU A 13 26.73 16.22 -30.28
CA LEU A 13 27.11 15.43 -29.13
C LEU A 13 26.28 15.79 -27.90
N ILE A 14 26.04 17.08 -27.66
CA ILE A 14 25.21 17.53 -26.52
C ILE A 14 23.78 17.06 -26.66
N LEU A 15 23.18 17.16 -27.85
CA LEU A 15 21.81 16.68 -28.10
C LEU A 15 21.71 15.16 -27.90
N LEU A 16 22.72 14.42 -28.40
CA LEU A 16 22.80 12.98 -28.17
C LEU A 16 22.89 12.68 -26.67
N LEU A 17 23.79 13.36 -25.95
CA LEU A 17 24.01 13.13 -24.53
C LEU A 17 22.76 13.48 -23.72
N MET A 18 22.08 14.59 -24.03
CA MET A 18 20.80 14.96 -23.41
C MET A 18 19.73 13.90 -23.65
N GLY A 19 19.58 13.42 -24.89
CA GLY A 19 18.60 12.39 -25.23
C GLY A 19 18.84 11.07 -24.50
N VAL A 20 20.08 10.58 -24.51
CA VAL A 20 20.47 9.34 -23.82
C VAL A 20 20.28 9.48 -22.30
N SER A 21 20.69 10.62 -21.71
CA SER A 21 20.53 10.88 -20.28
C SER A 21 19.05 10.95 -19.88
N ALA A 22 18.22 11.64 -20.65
CA ALA A 22 16.78 11.74 -20.40
C ALA A 22 16.10 10.37 -20.49
N GLY A 23 16.50 9.54 -21.46
CA GLY A 23 16.01 8.16 -21.61
C GLY A 23 16.34 7.28 -20.41
N MET A 24 17.58 7.34 -19.91
CA MET A 24 17.97 6.59 -18.70
C MET A 24 17.18 7.02 -17.46
N VAL A 25 16.97 8.33 -17.29
CA VAL A 25 16.19 8.88 -16.17
C VAL A 25 14.76 8.37 -16.20
N MET A 26 14.12 8.37 -17.37
CA MET A 26 12.75 7.89 -17.52
C MET A 26 12.60 6.39 -17.23
N LEU A 27 13.64 5.58 -17.47
CA LEU A 27 13.66 4.17 -17.10
C LEU A 27 13.97 3.95 -15.60
N ALA A 28 14.73 4.86 -14.98
CA ALA A 28 15.08 4.80 -13.55
C ALA A 28 13.94 5.24 -12.63
N PHE A 29 13.01 6.06 -13.11
CA PHE A 29 11.78 6.40 -12.41
C PHE A 29 10.66 5.49 -12.90
N PRO A 30 10.32 4.43 -12.14
CA PRO A 30 9.28 3.53 -12.59
C PRO A 30 7.93 4.27 -12.55
N ALA A 31 7.04 4.01 -13.53
CA ALA A 31 5.70 4.58 -13.64
C ALA A 31 4.73 4.08 -12.53
N SER A 32 5.26 3.81 -11.34
CA SER A 32 4.73 2.85 -10.37
C SER A 32 3.54 3.32 -9.56
N ARG A 33 3.07 4.56 -9.71
CA ARG A 33 2.00 5.03 -8.82
C ARG A 33 0.67 4.38 -9.12
N ASP A 34 0.34 4.19 -10.40
CA ASP A 34 -0.92 3.52 -10.79
C ASP A 34 -0.83 1.99 -10.64
N ASP A 35 0.28 1.37 -11.05
CA ASP A 35 0.46 -0.08 -10.88
C ASP A 35 0.45 -0.48 -9.40
N SER A 36 1.05 0.32 -8.52
CA SER A 36 1.03 0.03 -7.08
C SER A 36 -0.35 0.19 -6.46
N ALA A 37 -1.17 1.15 -6.91
CA ALA A 37 -2.53 1.35 -6.43
C ALA A 37 -3.46 0.22 -6.90
N ALA A 38 -3.40 -0.16 -8.18
CA ALA A 38 -4.17 -1.29 -8.73
C ALA A 38 -3.80 -2.61 -8.04
N GLN A 39 -2.51 -2.84 -7.79
CA GLN A 39 -2.05 -4.01 -7.04
C GLN A 39 -2.46 -3.98 -5.56
N ALA A 40 -2.50 -2.80 -4.93
CA ALA A 40 -2.97 -2.66 -3.55
C ALA A 40 -4.46 -2.96 -3.45
N LEU A 41 -5.27 -2.48 -4.40
CA LEU A 41 -6.70 -2.78 -4.49
C LEU A 41 -6.93 -4.29 -4.68
N ALA A 42 -6.25 -4.92 -5.64
CA ALA A 42 -6.39 -6.36 -5.87
C ALA A 42 -6.02 -7.19 -4.62
N ARG A 43 -4.97 -6.79 -3.89
CA ARG A 43 -4.58 -7.41 -2.62
C ARG A 43 -5.66 -7.23 -1.55
N PHE A 44 -6.22 -6.03 -1.42
CA PHE A 44 -7.27 -5.74 -0.47
C PHE A 44 -8.54 -6.54 -0.76
N GLU A 45 -8.99 -6.60 -2.02
CA GLU A 45 -10.16 -7.37 -2.42
C GLU A 45 -10.01 -8.87 -2.10
N ALA A 46 -8.85 -9.45 -2.41
CA ALA A 46 -8.56 -10.85 -2.11
C ALA A 46 -8.64 -11.12 -0.60
N GLN A 47 -8.06 -10.24 0.22
CA GLN A 47 -8.12 -10.36 1.68
C GLN A 47 -9.54 -10.17 2.22
N LEU A 48 -10.30 -9.23 1.66
CA LEU A 48 -11.69 -8.97 2.05
C LEU A 48 -12.57 -10.19 1.76
N ARG A 49 -12.43 -10.80 0.58
CA ARG A 49 -13.15 -12.03 0.22
C ARG A 49 -12.82 -13.19 1.15
N PHE A 50 -11.53 -13.35 1.49
CA PHE A 50 -11.09 -14.37 2.45
C PHE A 50 -11.74 -14.17 3.83
N VAL A 51 -11.71 -12.94 4.35
CA VAL A 51 -12.33 -12.60 5.64
C VAL A 51 -13.85 -12.78 5.59
N GLN A 52 -14.49 -12.42 4.48
CA GLN A 52 -15.93 -12.62 4.27
C GLN A 52 -16.29 -14.11 4.32
N GLN A 53 -15.56 -14.97 3.59
CA GLN A 53 -15.79 -16.42 3.60
C GLN A 53 -15.57 -17.00 5.00
N ARG A 54 -14.51 -16.55 5.70
CA ARG A 54 -14.24 -16.96 7.07
C ARG A 54 -15.34 -16.52 8.04
N GLY A 55 -15.89 -15.31 7.89
CA GLY A 55 -17.05 -14.82 8.63
C GLY A 55 -18.28 -15.70 8.45
N LEU A 56 -18.58 -16.09 7.21
CA LEU A 56 -19.69 -17.00 6.93
C LEU A 56 -19.48 -18.40 7.52
N GLN A 57 -18.24 -18.92 7.53
CA GLN A 57 -17.92 -20.25 8.07
C GLN A 57 -17.90 -20.28 9.61
N THR A 58 -17.39 -19.23 10.24
CA THR A 58 -17.18 -19.18 11.70
C THR A 58 -18.33 -18.51 12.45
N GLY A 59 -19.22 -17.80 11.74
CA GLY A 59 -20.26 -16.96 12.34
C GLY A 59 -19.69 -15.73 13.08
N GLN A 60 -18.38 -15.46 12.95
CA GLN A 60 -17.74 -14.31 13.59
C GLN A 60 -17.94 -13.05 12.76
N PHE A 61 -18.16 -11.93 13.44
CA PHE A 61 -18.21 -10.63 12.79
C PHE A 61 -16.79 -10.09 12.61
N PHE A 62 -16.48 -9.66 11.40
CA PHE A 62 -15.22 -9.04 11.05
C PHE A 62 -15.44 -7.58 10.65
N GLY A 63 -14.49 -6.72 10.99
CA GLY A 63 -14.45 -5.30 10.63
C GLY A 63 -13.19 -4.99 9.84
N ALA A 64 -13.19 -3.86 9.12
CA ALA A 64 -12.01 -3.34 8.44
C ALA A 64 -11.78 -1.90 8.89
N SER A 65 -10.57 -1.61 9.36
CA SER A 65 -10.13 -0.26 9.69
C SER A 65 -9.13 0.21 8.65
N VAL A 66 -9.51 1.24 7.89
CA VAL A 66 -8.72 1.81 6.79
C VAL A 66 -8.11 3.11 7.29
N HIS A 67 -6.78 3.18 7.27
CA HIS A 67 -5.99 4.39 7.51
C HIS A 67 -5.31 4.80 6.19
N PRO A 68 -4.87 6.07 6.07
CA PRO A 68 -4.23 6.58 4.85
C PRO A 68 -3.04 5.73 4.36
N ASP A 69 -2.26 5.19 5.30
CA ASP A 69 -1.05 4.41 5.00
C ASP A 69 -1.22 2.88 5.12
N ARG A 70 -2.32 2.40 5.72
CA ARG A 70 -2.48 0.97 6.05
C ARG A 70 -3.93 0.58 6.29
N TRP A 71 -4.27 -0.66 6.00
CA TRP A 71 -5.52 -1.27 6.44
C TRP A 71 -5.25 -2.41 7.42
N GLN A 72 -6.19 -2.63 8.33
CA GLN A 72 -6.15 -3.76 9.26
C GLN A 72 -7.55 -4.34 9.42
N PHE A 73 -7.64 -5.67 9.39
CA PHE A 73 -8.88 -6.36 9.71
C PHE A 73 -9.00 -6.52 11.22
N LEU A 74 -10.23 -6.45 11.70
CA LEU A 74 -10.61 -6.59 13.10
C LEU A 74 -11.58 -7.76 13.20
N VAL A 75 -11.56 -8.47 14.33
CA VAL A 75 -12.57 -9.48 14.65
C VAL A 75 -13.32 -9.04 15.90
N LEU A 76 -14.63 -9.15 15.86
CA LEU A 76 -15.50 -8.90 16.99
C LEU A 76 -15.51 -10.15 17.87
N GLN A 77 -15.04 -10.01 19.11
CA GLN A 77 -15.08 -11.11 20.09
C GLN A 77 -15.93 -10.70 21.28
N PRO A 78 -16.73 -11.64 21.83
CA PRO A 78 -17.37 -11.44 23.13
C PRO A 78 -16.30 -11.17 24.18
N ARG A 79 -16.57 -10.23 25.08
CA ARG A 79 -15.70 -9.95 26.22
C ARG A 79 -15.73 -11.15 27.17
N GLU A 80 -14.55 -11.66 27.51
CA GLU A 80 -14.43 -12.69 28.54
C GLU A 80 -14.30 -12.01 29.90
N SER A 81 -14.85 -12.62 30.96
CA SER A 81 -14.91 -12.03 32.31
C SER A 81 -13.53 -11.74 32.92
N ASN A 82 -12.47 -12.37 32.40
CA ASN A 82 -11.08 -12.17 32.83
C ASN A 82 -10.34 -11.03 32.13
N ASP A 83 -10.96 -10.31 31.18
CA ASP A 83 -10.29 -9.24 30.45
C ASP A 83 -10.17 -7.93 31.25
N PRO A 84 -9.01 -7.24 31.18
CA PRO A 84 -8.77 -5.99 31.89
C PRO A 84 -9.82 -4.91 31.54
N PRO A 85 -10.13 -3.99 32.46
CA PRO A 85 -11.14 -2.95 32.26
C PRO A 85 -10.82 -2.10 31.02
N PRO A 86 -11.84 -1.70 30.25
CA PRO A 86 -11.65 -1.10 28.94
C PRO A 86 -10.96 0.26 29.05
N ALA A 87 -10.02 0.52 28.12
CA ALA A 87 -9.41 1.84 27.95
C ALA A 87 -10.16 2.71 26.91
N GLY A 88 -11.29 2.23 26.38
CA GLY A 88 -12.16 2.91 25.40
C GLY A 88 -12.71 1.99 24.29
N ASP A 89 -13.73 2.51 23.60
CA ASP A 89 -14.43 2.00 22.40
C ASP A 89 -14.97 0.55 22.46
N ASP A 90 -15.51 0.18 23.62
CA ASP A 90 -16.19 -1.08 23.87
C ASP A 90 -17.70 -0.98 23.57
N TRP A 91 -18.17 -1.75 22.59
CA TRP A 91 -19.58 -1.81 22.21
C TRP A 91 -20.25 -3.01 22.89
N ASN A 92 -21.06 -2.73 23.92
CA ASN A 92 -22.05 -3.65 24.50
C ASN A 92 -21.54 -5.07 24.80
N GLY A 93 -20.38 -5.17 25.46
CA GLY A 93 -19.79 -6.46 25.84
C GLY A 93 -19.01 -7.16 24.72
N TYR A 94 -18.78 -6.50 23.59
CA TYR A 94 -17.92 -6.96 22.51
C TYR A 94 -16.72 -6.04 22.33
N ARG A 95 -15.59 -6.62 21.93
CA ARG A 95 -14.36 -5.88 21.61
C ARG A 95 -13.87 -6.18 20.21
N TRP A 96 -13.39 -5.14 19.53
CA TRP A 96 -12.66 -5.27 18.28
C TRP A 96 -11.21 -5.60 18.58
N LEU A 97 -10.77 -6.79 18.19
CA LEU A 97 -9.36 -7.20 18.28
C LEU A 97 -8.74 -7.14 16.89
N PRO A 98 -7.51 -6.62 16.75
CA PRO A 98 -6.79 -6.70 15.48
C PRO A 98 -6.63 -8.17 15.11
N LEU A 99 -7.06 -8.49 13.88
CA LEU A 99 -6.81 -9.79 13.30
C LEU A 99 -5.30 -9.88 13.10
N ARG A 100 -4.60 -10.51 14.05
CA ARG A 100 -3.21 -10.89 13.87
C ARG A 100 -3.22 -11.83 12.68
N ALA A 101 -2.77 -11.33 11.53
CA ALA A 101 -2.44 -12.16 10.38
C ALA A 101 -1.37 -13.13 10.89
N GLY A 102 -1.82 -14.32 11.31
CA GLY A 102 -0.95 -15.40 11.68
C GLY A 102 -0.01 -15.61 10.53
N ARG A 103 1.28 -15.52 10.83
CA ARG A 103 2.40 -15.93 9.99
C ARG A 103 1.98 -17.20 9.24
N VAL A 104 1.74 -17.07 7.94
CA VAL A 104 1.65 -18.20 7.02
C VAL A 104 3.08 -18.58 6.66
#